data_AF-A0A6L7WD49-F1
#
_entry.id   AF-A0A6L7WD49-F1
#
_cell.length_a   1.000
_cell.length_b   1.000
_cell.length_c   1.000
_cell.angle_alpha   90.00
_cell.angle_beta   90.00
_cell.angle_gamma   90.00
#
_symmetry.space_group_name_H-M   'P 1'
#
loop_
_entity.id
_entity.type
_entity.pdbx_description
1 polymer ?
#
loop_
_entity_poly.entity_id
_entity_poly.type
_entity_poly.pdbx_seq_one_letter_code
_entity_poly.pdbx_strand_id
1 'polypeptide(L)'
;MTMNGNETAEREPEQVLLASLRELIDEAGHGEAARQLGVDRKTLWRVLDQGRLTPRVRQALERRGANPEAARRRGRLDVLERRTEMLDKDVEALAEAVEALREEFGRLADLQAEALGAWERRLSAVEARLAGTAAEPPGAGRDGGTEPQVSHPEVVTLEPVQGDEIVYGEAAPVVLEWRDQRMTHLDEGARRVERARALVRMFELEIVLIRDHELTLPPSAYPWDESRRRDELTKVKFSLVSARWELAQALLWRWVRLALTLGRWRR
;
A
#
# COMPACT_ATOMS: atom_id res chain seq x y z
N MET A 1 -21.45 -46.89 -58.51
CA MET A 1 -21.43 -45.48 -58.06
C MET A 1 -20.70 -45.42 -56.73
N THR A 2 -19.39 -45.19 -56.77
CA THR A 2 -18.52 -45.04 -55.61
C THR A 2 -17.91 -43.66 -55.67
N MET A 3 -18.53 -42.69 -54.99
CA MET A 3 -17.93 -41.39 -54.69
C MET A 3 -18.40 -40.95 -53.31
N ASN A 4 -17.51 -40.25 -52.59
CA ASN A 4 -17.74 -39.46 -51.36
C ASN A 4 -17.26 -40.05 -50.02
N GLY A 5 -16.13 -40.78 -50.02
CA GLY A 5 -15.36 -41.03 -48.78
C GLY A 5 -14.24 -40.01 -48.51
N ASN A 6 -13.76 -39.30 -49.53
CA ASN A 6 -12.56 -38.45 -49.44
C ASN A 6 -12.85 -36.97 -49.12
N GLU A 7 -14.08 -36.48 -49.34
CA GLU A 7 -14.40 -35.05 -49.16
C GLU A 7 -14.54 -34.63 -47.69
N THR A 8 -14.84 -35.56 -46.78
CA THR A 8 -15.03 -35.25 -45.36
C THR A 8 -13.70 -35.11 -44.62
N ALA A 9 -12.67 -35.88 -45.02
CA ALA A 9 -11.36 -35.87 -44.38
C ALA A 9 -10.56 -34.58 -44.69
N GLU A 10 -10.76 -33.95 -45.85
CA GLU A 10 -10.07 -32.69 -46.22
C GLU A 10 -10.76 -31.44 -45.64
N ARG A 11 -12.02 -31.53 -45.19
CA ARG A 11 -12.78 -30.37 -44.68
C ARG A 11 -12.38 -29.96 -43.26
N GLU A 12 -11.99 -30.91 -42.41
CA GLU A 12 -11.54 -30.62 -41.03
C GLU A 12 -10.27 -29.77 -40.95
N PRO A 13 -9.15 -30.09 -41.65
CA PRO A 13 -7.93 -29.28 -41.59
C PRO A 13 -8.12 -27.88 -42.17
N GLU A 14 -8.99 -27.73 -43.17
CA GLU A 14 -9.29 -26.43 -43.77
C GLU A 14 -10.07 -25.51 -42.80
N GLN A 15 -10.99 -26.06 -42.00
CA GLN A 15 -11.72 -25.29 -40.99
C GLN A 15 -10.81 -24.78 -39.87
N VAL A 16 -9.83 -25.59 -39.44
CA VAL A 16 -8.84 -25.18 -38.43
C VAL A 16 -7.98 -24.01 -38.93
N LEU A 17 -7.54 -24.07 -40.20
CA LEU A 17 -6.77 -23.00 -40.81
C LEU A 17 -7.61 -21.72 -41.01
N LEU A 18 -8.91 -21.84 -41.30
CA LEU A 18 -9.83 -20.69 -41.35
C LEU A 18 -10.03 -20.04 -39.97
N ALA A 19 -10.12 -20.84 -38.90
CA ALA A 19 -10.19 -20.31 -37.54
C ALA A 19 -8.92 -19.55 -37.17
N SER A 20 -7.75 -20.12 -37.47
CA SER A 20 -6.45 -19.46 -37.26
C SER A 20 -6.32 -18.17 -38.07
N LEU A 21 -6.89 -18.13 -39.28
CA LEU A 21 -6.92 -16.91 -40.08
C LEU A 21 -7.79 -15.81 -39.45
N ARG A 22 -8.93 -16.17 -38.86
CA ARG A 22 -9.81 -15.21 -38.17
C ARG A 22 -9.14 -14.64 -36.93
N GLU A 23 -8.54 -15.50 -36.10
CA GLU A 23 -7.78 -15.07 -34.91
C GLU A 23 -6.64 -14.11 -35.28
N LEU A 24 -5.91 -14.39 -36.35
CA LEU A 24 -4.87 -13.49 -36.86
C LEU A 24 -5.42 -12.10 -37.26
N ILE A 25 -6.59 -12.08 -37.87
CA ILE A 25 -7.23 -10.83 -38.29
C ILE A 25 -7.76 -10.06 -37.08
N ASP A 26 -8.26 -10.76 -36.05
CA ASP A 26 -8.72 -10.14 -34.81
C ASP A 26 -7.55 -9.52 -34.02
N GLU A 27 -6.38 -10.17 -34.00
CA GLU A 27 -5.18 -9.66 -33.32
C GLU A 27 -4.51 -8.47 -34.04
N ALA A 28 -4.31 -8.58 -35.36
CA ALA A 28 -3.48 -7.64 -36.12
C ALA A 28 -4.26 -6.70 -37.04
N GLY A 29 -5.54 -6.98 -37.28
CA GLY A 29 -6.35 -6.30 -38.29
C GLY A 29 -6.06 -6.79 -39.72
N HIS A 30 -7.03 -6.56 -40.62
CA HIS A 30 -7.01 -7.09 -41.98
C HIS A 30 -5.78 -6.67 -42.82
N GLY A 31 -5.29 -5.44 -42.64
CA GLY A 31 -4.15 -4.93 -43.40
C GLY A 31 -2.82 -5.55 -42.99
N GLU A 32 -2.64 -5.76 -41.68
CA GLU A 32 -1.42 -6.32 -41.14
C GLU A 32 -1.37 -7.84 -41.33
N ALA A 33 -2.51 -8.52 -41.16
CA ALA A 33 -2.64 -9.95 -41.49
C ALA A 33 -2.27 -10.23 -42.97
N ALA A 34 -2.69 -9.36 -43.90
CA ALA A 34 -2.33 -9.46 -45.32
C ALA A 34 -0.82 -9.38 -45.54
N ARG A 35 -0.17 -8.40 -44.92
CA ARG A 35 1.28 -8.21 -44.98
C ARG A 35 2.03 -9.40 -44.38
N GLN A 36 1.62 -9.87 -43.20
CA GLN A 36 2.26 -11.00 -42.52
C GLN A 36 2.14 -12.32 -43.30
N LEU A 37 1.07 -12.51 -44.07
CA LEU A 37 0.87 -13.69 -44.92
C LEU A 37 1.42 -13.52 -46.34
N GLY A 38 1.91 -12.33 -46.72
CA GLY A 38 2.42 -12.06 -48.07
C GLY A 38 1.36 -12.14 -49.17
N VAL A 39 0.12 -11.77 -48.84
CA VAL A 39 -1.04 -11.79 -49.75
C VAL A 39 -1.73 -10.44 -49.80
N ASP A 40 -2.43 -10.14 -50.90
CA ASP A 40 -3.18 -8.90 -51.02
C ASP A 40 -4.42 -8.91 -50.10
N ARG A 41 -4.78 -7.75 -49.54
CA ARG A 41 -5.92 -7.55 -48.64
C ARG A 41 -7.24 -7.99 -49.28
N LYS A 42 -7.40 -7.78 -50.60
CA LYS A 42 -8.58 -8.27 -51.35
C LYS A 42 -8.67 -9.80 -51.36
N THR A 43 -7.54 -10.49 -51.35
CA THR A 43 -7.49 -11.96 -51.34
C THR A 43 -7.98 -12.52 -50.02
N LEU A 44 -7.61 -11.88 -48.90
CA LEU A 44 -8.13 -12.23 -47.57
C LEU A 44 -9.63 -12.00 -47.44
N TRP A 45 -10.13 -10.86 -47.93
CA TRP A 45 -11.56 -10.56 -47.94
C TRP A 45 -12.36 -11.62 -48.70
N ARG A 46 -11.88 -12.00 -49.90
CA ARG A 46 -12.52 -13.03 -50.72
C ARG A 46 -12.51 -14.40 -50.04
N VAL A 47 -11.44 -14.74 -49.32
CA VAL A 47 -11.34 -16.00 -48.57
C VAL A 47 -12.34 -16.05 -47.40
N LEU A 48 -12.53 -14.93 -46.69
CA LEU A 48 -13.52 -14.84 -45.61
C LEU A 48 -14.96 -14.90 -46.13
N ASP A 49 -15.24 -14.19 -47.23
CA ASP A 49 -16.56 -14.15 -47.87
C ASP A 49 -16.97 -15.49 -48.45
N GLN A 50 -16.04 -16.19 -49.12
CA GLN A 50 -16.29 -17.49 -49.73
C GLN A 50 -16.18 -18.66 -48.74
N GLY A 51 -15.63 -18.42 -47.55
CA GLY A 51 -15.40 -19.45 -46.52
C GLY A 51 -14.46 -20.56 -46.97
N ARG A 52 -13.57 -20.31 -47.94
CA ARG A 52 -12.62 -21.31 -48.49
C ARG A 52 -11.24 -20.71 -48.64
N LEU A 53 -10.20 -21.46 -48.25
CA LEU A 53 -8.82 -21.00 -48.33
C LEU A 53 -8.32 -21.12 -49.76
N THR A 54 -7.74 -20.04 -50.28
CA THR A 54 -6.96 -20.16 -51.51
C THR A 54 -5.65 -20.91 -51.23
N PRO A 55 -5.09 -21.67 -52.19
CA PRO A 55 -3.86 -22.45 -51.97
C PRO A 55 -2.69 -21.62 -51.43
N ARG A 56 -2.59 -20.36 -51.87
CA ARG A 56 -1.56 -19.41 -51.43
C ARG A 56 -1.73 -18.99 -49.96
N VAL A 57 -2.96 -18.76 -49.51
CA VAL A 57 -3.27 -18.43 -48.11
C VAL A 57 -3.12 -19.66 -47.22
N ARG A 58 -3.57 -20.83 -47.69
CA ARG A 58 -3.37 -22.11 -47.00
C ARG A 58 -1.89 -22.37 -46.75
N GLN A 59 -1.06 -22.29 -47.78
CA GLN A 59 0.38 -22.52 -47.66
C GLN A 59 1.08 -21.48 -46.75
N ALA A 60 0.63 -20.22 -46.79
CA ALA A 60 1.14 -19.17 -45.90
C ALA A 60 0.76 -19.42 -44.43
N LEU A 61 -0.48 -19.86 -44.18
CA LEU A 61 -0.97 -20.23 -42.85
C LEU A 61 -0.33 -21.51 -42.35
N GLU A 62 -0.06 -22.50 -43.20
CA GLU A 62 0.68 -23.71 -42.82
C GLU A 62 2.13 -23.40 -42.48
N ARG A 63 2.81 -22.54 -43.26
CA ARG A 63 4.16 -22.05 -42.93
C ARG A 63 4.20 -21.28 -41.61
N ARG A 64 3.13 -20.55 -41.28
CA ARG A 64 2.98 -19.82 -40.02
C ARG A 64 2.62 -20.76 -38.85
N GLY A 65 1.70 -21.69 -39.09
CA GLY A 65 1.20 -22.70 -38.17
C GLY A 65 2.21 -23.80 -37.86
N ALA A 66 3.30 -23.90 -38.62
CA ALA A 66 4.45 -24.73 -38.31
C ALA A 66 5.27 -24.23 -37.09
N ASN A 67 4.94 -23.08 -36.47
CA ASN A 67 5.62 -22.63 -35.25
C ASN A 67 4.68 -21.99 -34.19
N PRO A 68 3.73 -22.77 -33.64
CA PRO A 68 2.78 -22.29 -32.61
C PRO A 68 3.49 -21.94 -31.29
N GLU A 69 4.69 -22.49 -31.07
CA GLU A 69 5.54 -22.11 -29.95
C GLU A 69 6.07 -20.68 -30.06
N ALA A 70 6.36 -20.19 -31.27
CA ALA A 70 6.85 -18.82 -31.47
C ALA A 70 5.78 -17.76 -31.17
N ALA A 71 4.50 -18.05 -31.42
CA ALA A 71 3.38 -17.17 -31.06
C ALA A 71 3.17 -17.14 -29.53
N ARG A 72 3.16 -18.33 -28.89
CA ARG A 72 3.05 -18.43 -27.43
C ARG A 72 4.25 -17.82 -26.69
N ARG A 73 5.45 -17.91 -27.25
CA ARG A 73 6.67 -17.26 -26.71
C ARG A 73 6.57 -15.74 -26.81
N ARG A 74 6.08 -15.19 -27.92
CA ARG A 74 5.85 -13.74 -28.07
C ARG A 74 4.82 -13.20 -27.08
N GLY A 75 3.65 -13.83 -26.97
CA GLY A 75 2.65 -13.42 -25.98
C GLY A 75 3.13 -13.51 -24.53
N ARG A 76 4.00 -14.48 -24.20
CA ARG A 76 4.67 -14.55 -22.89
C ARG A 76 5.71 -13.46 -22.70
N LEU A 77 6.46 -13.10 -23.73
CA LEU A 77 7.45 -12.02 -23.67
C LEU A 77 6.76 -10.67 -23.46
N ASP A 78 5.69 -10.36 -24.19
CA ASP A 78 4.94 -9.10 -24.05
C ASP A 78 4.34 -8.94 -22.63
N VAL A 79 3.83 -10.04 -22.05
CA VAL A 79 3.30 -10.04 -20.67
C VAL A 79 4.42 -9.86 -19.64
N LEU A 80 5.60 -10.43 -19.88
CA LEU A 80 6.77 -10.24 -19.02
C LEU A 80 7.31 -8.82 -19.15
N GLU A 81 7.36 -8.26 -20.35
CA GLU A 81 7.83 -6.90 -20.65
C GLU A 81 6.96 -5.85 -19.95
N ARG A 82 5.63 -5.96 -20.04
CA ARG A 82 4.72 -5.08 -19.29
C ARG A 82 4.88 -5.21 -17.77
N ARG A 83 5.17 -6.42 -17.28
CA ARG A 83 5.44 -6.64 -15.86
C ARG A 83 6.76 -6.02 -15.42
N THR A 84 7.81 -6.11 -16.23
CA THR A 84 9.08 -5.46 -15.94
C THR A 84 8.94 -3.94 -15.98
N GLU A 85 8.21 -3.37 -16.94
CA GLU A 85 7.94 -1.93 -16.96
C GLU A 85 7.17 -1.44 -15.73
N MET A 86 6.19 -2.22 -15.25
CA MET A 86 5.51 -1.91 -14.00
C MET A 86 6.44 -2.01 -12.79
N LEU A 87 7.27 -3.05 -12.72
CA LEU A 87 8.21 -3.22 -11.62
C LEU A 87 9.28 -2.12 -11.60
N ASP A 88 9.75 -1.68 -12.77
CA ASP A 88 10.71 -0.57 -12.86
C ASP A 88 10.09 0.73 -12.34
N LYS A 89 8.83 1.02 -12.68
CA LYS A 89 8.09 2.16 -12.12
C LYS A 89 7.90 2.05 -10.60
N ASP A 90 7.57 0.86 -10.10
CA ASP A 90 7.41 0.63 -8.67
C ASP A 90 8.75 0.79 -7.92
N VAL A 91 9.86 0.36 -8.53
CA VAL A 91 11.22 0.53 -7.98
C VAL A 91 11.63 2.00 -7.98
N GLU A 92 11.32 2.75 -9.02
CA GLU A 92 11.59 4.18 -9.11
C GLU A 92 10.81 4.95 -8.04
N ALA A 93 9.51 4.67 -7.88
CA ALA A 93 8.69 5.24 -6.82
C ALA A 93 9.20 4.87 -5.41
N LEU A 94 9.72 3.65 -5.24
CA LEU A 94 10.33 3.24 -3.97
C LEU A 94 11.64 3.98 -3.70
N ALA A 95 12.47 4.21 -4.73
CA ALA A 95 13.71 4.96 -4.61
C ALA A 95 13.43 6.42 -4.22
N GLU A 96 12.44 7.06 -4.82
CA GLU A 96 11.98 8.40 -4.43
C GLU A 96 11.48 8.43 -2.98
N ALA A 97 10.69 7.44 -2.57
CA ALA A 97 10.22 7.34 -1.19
C ALA A 97 11.37 7.14 -0.18
N VAL A 98 12.42 6.39 -0.56
CA VAL A 98 13.62 6.19 0.27
C VAL A 98 14.43 7.48 0.39
N GLU A 99 14.60 8.24 -0.69
CA GLU A 99 15.30 9.53 -0.64
C GLU A 99 14.53 10.56 0.19
N ALA A 100 13.21 10.65 0.03
CA ALA A 100 12.38 11.49 0.89
C ALA A 100 12.53 11.11 2.37
N LEU A 101 12.58 9.81 2.68
CA LEU A 101 12.82 9.33 4.03
C LEU A 101 14.22 9.70 4.55
N ARG A 102 15.25 9.61 3.69
CA ARG A 102 16.63 10.03 4.03
C ARG A 102 16.72 11.52 4.36
N GLU A 103 16.04 12.37 3.61
CA GLU A 103 15.98 13.81 3.92
C GLU A 103 15.29 14.07 5.27
N GLU A 104 14.19 13.36 5.56
CA GLU A 104 13.53 13.43 6.86
C GLU A 104 14.46 12.97 7.99
N PHE A 105 15.24 11.91 7.78
CA PHE A 105 16.27 11.47 8.73
C PHE A 105 17.36 12.52 8.95
N GLY A 106 17.81 13.22 7.89
CA GLY A 106 18.76 14.31 8.00
C GLY A 106 18.22 15.43 8.91
N ARG A 107 16.99 15.87 8.65
CA ARG A 107 16.31 16.89 9.48
C ARG A 107 16.12 16.41 10.93
N LEU A 108 15.84 15.13 11.14
CA LEU A 108 15.72 14.56 12.48
C LEU A 108 17.06 14.51 13.22
N ALA A 109 18.17 14.23 12.54
CA ALA A 109 19.50 14.27 13.12
C ALA A 109 19.86 15.68 13.57
N ASP A 110 19.54 16.70 12.76
CA ASP A 110 19.73 18.11 13.11
C ASP A 110 18.90 18.51 14.34
N LEU A 111 17.62 18.12 14.38
CA LEU A 111 16.74 18.37 15.53
C LEU A 111 17.21 17.64 16.80
N GLN A 112 17.74 16.43 16.68
CA GLN A 112 18.33 15.71 17.82
C GLN A 112 19.58 16.42 18.35
N ALA A 113 20.45 16.93 17.46
CA ALA A 113 21.63 17.69 17.86
C ALA A 113 21.23 18.99 18.59
N GLU A 114 20.22 19.71 18.09
CA GLU A 114 19.70 20.91 18.74
C GLU A 114 19.06 20.61 20.11
N ALA A 115 18.28 19.53 20.20
CA ALA A 115 17.66 19.10 21.44
C ALA A 115 18.72 18.71 22.48
N LEU A 116 19.73 17.93 22.11
CA LEU A 116 20.83 17.56 22.99
C LEU A 116 21.58 18.80 23.50
N GLY A 117 21.87 19.77 22.63
CA GLY A 117 22.48 21.04 23.04
C GLY A 117 21.58 21.91 23.93
N ALA A 118 20.26 21.81 23.82
CA ALA A 118 19.32 22.45 24.75
C ALA A 118 19.27 21.72 26.11
N TRP A 119 19.35 20.39 26.11
CA TRP A 119 19.42 19.56 27.31
C TRP A 119 20.72 19.81 28.09
N GLU A 120 21.86 19.88 27.43
CA GLU A 120 23.14 20.23 28.07
C GLU A 120 23.06 21.61 28.75
N ARG A 121 22.53 22.62 28.05
CA ARG A 121 22.34 23.97 28.64
C ARG A 121 21.41 23.97 29.86
N ARG A 122 20.34 23.17 29.82
CA ARG A 122 19.41 23.01 30.96
C ARG A 122 20.07 22.28 32.13
N LEU A 123 20.84 21.23 31.85
CA LEU A 123 21.60 20.51 32.87
C LEU A 123 22.59 21.44 33.56
N SER A 124 23.35 22.23 32.79
CA SER A 124 24.27 23.24 33.35
C SER A 124 23.55 24.28 34.21
N ALA A 125 22.35 24.72 33.80
CA ALA A 125 21.55 25.68 34.57
C ALA A 125 20.97 25.07 35.86
N VAL A 126 20.59 23.79 35.84
CA VAL A 126 20.11 23.05 37.01
C VAL A 126 21.25 22.74 37.97
N GLU A 127 22.41 22.34 37.48
CA GLU A 127 23.63 22.16 38.28
C GLU A 127 24.04 23.47 38.96
N ALA A 128 23.94 24.61 38.25
CA ALA A 128 24.18 25.93 38.83
C ALA A 128 23.14 26.33 39.90
N ARG A 129 21.88 25.88 39.78
CA ARG A 129 20.82 26.11 40.77
C ARG A 129 20.91 25.16 41.97
N LEU A 130 21.28 23.90 41.78
CA LEU A 130 21.49 22.96 42.89
C LEU A 130 22.67 23.36 43.77
N ALA A 131 23.64 24.10 43.21
CA ALA A 131 24.70 24.74 43.99
C ALA A 131 24.21 25.92 44.87
N GLY A 132 22.97 26.38 44.72
CA GLY A 132 22.43 27.49 45.49
C GLY A 132 20.92 27.40 45.72
N THR A 133 20.53 27.12 46.97
CA THR A 133 19.21 27.31 47.62
C THR A 133 18.33 26.08 47.92
N ALA A 134 17.78 26.16 49.14
CA ALA A 134 16.98 25.21 49.90
C ALA A 134 15.57 25.78 50.21
N ALA A 135 14.61 24.87 50.43
CA ALA A 135 13.24 25.05 50.99
C ALA A 135 12.22 25.84 50.11
N GLU A 136 10.93 25.52 49.96
CA GLU A 136 9.88 24.81 50.73
C GLU A 136 8.71 24.37 49.77
N PRO A 137 7.70 23.55 50.19
CA PRO A 137 6.55 23.16 49.35
C PRO A 137 5.19 23.76 49.80
N PRO A 138 4.14 23.86 48.92
CA PRO A 138 2.79 24.27 49.33
C PRO A 138 1.79 23.10 49.45
N GLY A 139 0.83 23.27 50.36
CA GLY A 139 -0.24 22.33 50.70
C GLY A 139 -1.55 22.50 49.90
N ALA A 140 -2.39 21.48 50.01
CA ALA A 140 -3.62 21.21 49.25
C ALA A 140 -4.93 21.78 49.85
N GLY A 141 -6.00 21.84 49.03
CA GLY A 141 -7.39 22.09 49.46
C GLY A 141 -8.47 21.73 48.41
N ARG A 142 -9.48 20.95 48.86
CA ARG A 142 -10.77 20.41 48.31
C ARG A 142 -11.83 21.49 47.92
N ASP A 143 -13.04 21.27 47.34
CA ASP A 143 -13.91 20.17 46.83
C ASP A 143 -15.13 20.82 46.07
N GLY A 144 -15.78 20.11 45.10
CA GLY A 144 -17.27 20.08 44.94
C GLY A 144 -17.95 20.56 43.64
N GLY A 145 -18.61 19.66 42.88
CA GLY A 145 -19.68 19.98 41.89
C GLY A 145 -20.14 18.82 40.96
N THR A 146 -21.40 18.40 41.04
CA THR A 146 -21.98 17.17 40.43
C THR A 146 -22.36 17.30 38.94
N GLU A 147 -21.42 16.96 38.06
CA GLU A 147 -21.62 16.34 36.74
C GLU A 147 -20.88 14.97 36.80
N PRO A 148 -20.85 14.08 35.79
CA PRO A 148 -19.79 13.07 35.75
C PRO A 148 -18.45 13.83 35.64
N GLN A 149 -17.95 14.29 36.78
CA GLN A 149 -16.71 15.02 36.94
C GLN A 149 -15.63 13.98 36.71
N VAL A 150 -15.32 13.74 35.44
CA VAL A 150 -14.01 13.22 35.08
C VAL A 150 -13.06 14.27 35.65
N SER A 151 -12.34 13.91 36.72
CA SER A 151 -11.50 14.85 37.46
C SER A 151 -10.52 15.61 36.56
N HIS A 152 -10.26 15.08 35.36
CA HIS A 152 -9.48 15.68 34.29
C HIS A 152 -10.14 15.43 32.91
N PRO A 153 -10.99 16.35 32.39
CA PRO A 153 -11.62 16.19 31.07
C PRO A 153 -10.60 16.20 29.91
N GLU A 154 -9.40 16.73 30.18
CA GLU A 154 -8.26 16.74 29.29
C GLU A 154 -7.63 15.34 29.10
N VAL A 155 -8.02 14.33 29.90
CA VAL A 155 -7.48 12.97 29.83
C VAL A 155 -8.41 12.07 29.02
N VAL A 156 -7.87 11.45 27.96
CA VAL A 156 -8.59 10.49 27.12
C VAL A 156 -8.73 9.15 27.85
N THR A 157 -9.95 8.66 27.98
CA THR A 157 -10.23 7.33 28.52
C THR A 157 -10.16 6.27 27.41
N LEU A 158 -9.75 5.05 27.76
CA LEU A 158 -9.67 3.94 26.79
C LEU A 158 -11.04 3.40 26.38
N GLU A 159 -11.96 3.32 27.33
CA GLU A 159 -13.33 2.85 27.10
C GLU A 159 -14.26 4.05 26.89
N PRO A 160 -15.23 3.96 25.97
CA PRO A 160 -16.21 5.02 25.78
C PRO A 160 -17.08 5.18 27.01
N VAL A 161 -17.15 6.40 27.55
CA VAL A 161 -18.01 6.75 28.68
C VAL A 161 -19.22 7.53 28.16
N GLN A 162 -20.37 7.36 28.82
CA GLN A 162 -21.57 8.11 28.48
C GLN A 162 -21.32 9.61 28.71
N GLY A 163 -21.41 10.41 27.65
CA GLY A 163 -21.13 11.85 27.69
C GLY A 163 -19.76 12.26 27.12
N ASP A 164 -18.96 11.33 26.57
CA ASP A 164 -17.67 11.66 25.91
C ASP A 164 -17.80 12.75 24.82
N GLU A 165 -18.93 12.78 24.10
CA GLU A 165 -19.21 13.82 23.11
C GLU A 165 -19.30 15.23 23.74
N ILE A 166 -19.81 15.32 24.96
CA ILE A 166 -19.92 16.57 25.71
C ILE A 166 -18.55 16.96 26.30
N VAL A 167 -17.76 15.97 26.74
CA VAL A 167 -16.44 16.18 27.37
C VAL A 167 -15.37 16.56 26.34
N TYR A 168 -15.30 15.84 25.22
CA TYR A 168 -14.25 16.04 24.20
C TYR A 168 -14.67 16.99 23.08
N GLY A 169 -15.95 17.34 22.97
CA GLY A 169 -16.46 18.30 22.00
C GLY A 169 -16.02 17.99 20.57
N GLU A 170 -15.29 18.92 19.95
CA GLU A 170 -14.78 18.78 18.58
C GLU A 170 -13.76 17.64 18.41
N ALA A 171 -13.09 17.23 19.49
CA ALA A 171 -12.14 16.11 19.48
C ALA A 171 -12.82 14.73 19.56
N ALA A 172 -14.11 14.67 19.92
CA ALA A 172 -14.85 13.42 20.09
C ALA A 172 -14.74 12.44 18.88
N PRO A 173 -14.92 12.85 17.61
CA PRO A 173 -14.73 11.95 16.47
C PRO A 173 -13.30 11.40 16.36
N VAL A 174 -12.29 12.23 16.67
CA VAL A 174 -10.88 11.84 16.63
C VAL A 174 -10.56 10.83 17.74
N VAL A 175 -11.12 11.03 18.94
CA VAL A 175 -10.98 10.11 20.08
C VAL A 175 -11.62 8.75 19.76
N LEU A 176 -12.82 8.74 19.17
CA LEU A 176 -13.51 7.50 18.78
C LEU A 176 -12.70 6.72 17.74
N GLU A 177 -12.21 7.41 16.71
CA GLU A 177 -11.36 6.78 15.69
C GLU A 177 -10.07 6.23 16.32
N TRP A 178 -9.42 6.99 17.21
CA TRP A 178 -8.20 6.54 17.89
C TRP A 178 -8.44 5.27 18.70
N ARG A 179 -9.56 5.17 19.42
CA ARG A 179 -9.94 3.95 20.17
C ARG A 179 -10.16 2.76 19.24
N ASP A 180 -10.83 2.95 18.12
CA ASP A 180 -11.06 1.90 17.11
C ASP A 180 -9.74 1.37 16.52
N GLN A 181 -8.82 2.26 16.17
CA GLN A 181 -7.49 1.88 15.69
C GLN A 181 -6.68 1.15 16.76
N ARG A 182 -6.78 1.58 18.02
CA ARG A 182 -6.13 0.90 19.14
C ARG A 182 -6.68 -0.51 19.34
N MET A 183 -8.00 -0.70 19.31
CA MET A 183 -8.61 -2.03 19.38
C MET A 183 -8.16 -2.92 18.23
N THR A 184 -8.14 -2.39 17.01
CA THR A 184 -7.68 -3.13 15.81
C THR A 184 -6.21 -3.52 15.91
N HIS A 185 -5.35 -2.66 16.47
CA HIS A 185 -3.94 -2.97 16.69
C HIS A 185 -3.74 -4.10 17.72
N LEU A 186 -4.54 -4.08 18.79
CA LEU A 186 -4.49 -5.05 19.89
C LEU A 186 -5.18 -6.39 19.53
N ASP A 187 -6.02 -6.43 18.50
CA ASP A 187 -6.66 -7.66 18.04
C ASP A 187 -5.63 -8.66 17.49
N GLU A 188 -5.36 -9.73 18.25
CA GLU A 188 -4.45 -10.80 17.85
C GLU A 188 -4.91 -11.55 16.60
N GLY A 189 -6.21 -11.53 16.30
CA GLY A 189 -6.80 -12.12 15.10
C GLY A 189 -6.58 -11.31 13.82
N ALA A 190 -6.25 -10.02 13.94
CA ALA A 190 -6.06 -9.14 12.79
C ALA A 190 -4.78 -9.47 12.01
N ARG A 191 -4.84 -9.33 10.68
CA ARG A 191 -3.68 -9.61 9.83
C ARG A 191 -2.55 -8.64 10.16
N ARG A 192 -1.30 -9.09 10.05
CA ARG A 192 -0.11 -8.26 10.35
C ARG A 192 -0.13 -6.89 9.65
N VAL A 193 -0.61 -6.83 8.40
CA VAL A 193 -0.73 -5.56 7.66
C VAL A 193 -1.82 -4.67 8.22
N GLU A 194 -2.97 -5.23 8.64
CA GLU A 194 -4.07 -4.47 9.26
C GLU A 194 -3.63 -3.90 10.61
N ARG A 195 -2.95 -4.69 11.44
CA ARG A 195 -2.36 -4.22 12.70
C ARG A 195 -1.33 -3.12 12.51
N ALA A 196 -0.48 -3.23 11.50
CA ALA A 196 0.52 -2.20 11.20
C ALA A 196 -0.13 -0.91 10.67
N ARG A 197 -1.18 -1.00 9.85
CA ARG A 197 -1.96 0.17 9.41
C ARG A 197 -2.66 0.85 10.57
N ALA A 198 -3.30 0.05 11.43
CA ALA A 198 -3.98 0.56 12.62
C ALA A 198 -2.99 1.28 13.55
N LEU A 199 -1.78 0.73 13.74
CA LEU A 199 -0.73 1.36 14.54
C LEU A 199 -0.29 2.72 13.97
N VAL A 200 -0.08 2.80 12.65
CA VAL A 200 0.26 4.07 11.98
C VAL A 200 -0.85 5.09 12.16
N ARG A 201 -2.10 4.71 11.88
CA ARG A 201 -3.25 5.61 12.00
C ARG A 201 -3.47 6.06 13.44
N MET A 202 -3.30 5.15 14.40
CA MET A 202 -3.35 5.45 15.82
C MET A 202 -2.35 6.56 16.18
N PHE A 203 -1.07 6.42 15.82
CA PHE A 203 -0.06 7.46 16.11
C PHE A 203 -0.32 8.80 15.39
N GLU A 204 -0.86 8.79 14.18
CA GLU A 204 -1.27 10.02 13.50
C GLU A 204 -2.38 10.74 14.27
N LEU A 205 -3.36 10.00 14.78
CA LEU A 205 -4.43 10.55 15.61
C LEU A 205 -3.89 11.02 16.97
N GLU A 206 -2.94 10.32 17.57
CA GLU A 206 -2.29 10.77 18.81
C GLU A 206 -1.61 12.13 18.64
N ILE A 207 -0.95 12.38 17.50
CA ILE A 207 -0.36 13.68 17.22
C ILE A 207 -1.44 14.76 17.16
N VAL A 208 -2.57 14.52 16.49
CA VAL A 208 -3.69 15.48 16.40
C VAL A 208 -4.29 15.75 17.78
N LEU A 209 -4.56 14.70 18.56
CA LEU A 209 -5.12 14.81 19.91
C LEU A 209 -4.22 15.61 20.84
N ILE A 210 -2.90 15.36 20.80
CA ILE A 210 -1.93 16.05 21.67
C ILE A 210 -1.68 17.50 21.20
N ARG A 211 -1.52 17.71 19.89
CA ARG A 211 -1.10 19.01 19.34
C ARG A 211 -2.26 19.99 19.21
N ASP A 212 -3.37 19.53 18.64
CA ASP A 212 -4.46 20.41 18.18
C ASP A 212 -5.58 20.48 19.22
N HIS A 213 -5.75 19.42 20.01
CA HIS A 213 -6.76 19.36 21.07
C HIS A 213 -6.19 19.38 22.49
N GLU A 214 -4.85 19.43 22.63
CA GLU A 214 -4.15 19.49 23.91
C GLU A 214 -4.48 18.35 24.89
N LEU A 215 -4.99 17.24 24.37
CA LEU A 215 -5.45 16.11 25.15
C LEU A 215 -4.28 15.25 25.63
N THR A 216 -4.43 14.76 26.85
CA THR A 216 -3.52 13.83 27.51
C THR A 216 -3.97 12.40 27.25
N LEU A 217 -3.07 11.59 26.70
CA LEU A 217 -3.39 10.22 26.33
C LEU A 217 -3.05 9.23 27.46
N PRO A 218 -3.79 8.11 27.55
CA PRO A 218 -3.49 7.05 28.50
C PRO A 218 -2.12 6.44 28.18
N PRO A 219 -1.33 6.01 29.19
CA PRO A 219 -1.77 5.66 30.54
C PRO A 219 -1.73 6.82 31.56
N SER A 220 -1.54 8.06 31.13
CA SER A 220 -1.46 9.18 32.07
C SER A 220 -2.83 9.45 32.70
N ALA A 221 -2.88 9.52 34.03
CA ALA A 221 -4.10 9.81 34.79
C ALA A 221 -4.31 11.31 35.06
N TYR A 222 -3.32 12.14 34.73
CA TYR A 222 -3.27 13.58 34.99
C TYR A 222 -2.85 14.33 33.73
N PRO A 223 -3.32 15.58 33.54
CA PRO A 223 -2.92 16.43 32.43
C PRO A 223 -1.41 16.61 32.34
N TRP A 224 -0.89 16.64 31.12
CA TRP A 224 0.51 16.97 30.88
C TRP A 224 0.75 18.47 30.98
N ASP A 225 1.85 18.85 31.63
CA ASP A 225 2.40 20.19 31.46
C ASP A 225 2.97 20.37 30.03
N GLU A 226 3.25 21.61 29.65
CA GLU A 226 3.70 21.93 28.29
C GLU A 226 5.02 21.23 27.93
N SER A 227 5.91 21.02 28.91
CA SER A 227 7.17 20.33 28.68
C SER A 227 6.94 18.86 28.36
N ARG A 228 6.16 18.15 29.19
CA ARG A 228 5.82 16.76 29.00
C ARG A 228 5.01 16.52 27.74
N ARG A 229 4.12 17.46 27.38
CA ARG A 229 3.39 17.41 26.11
C ARG A 229 4.33 17.46 24.91
N ARG A 230 5.35 18.33 24.94
CA ARG A 230 6.39 18.38 23.90
C ARG A 230 7.20 17.09 23.81
N ASP A 231 7.54 16.50 24.96
CA ASP A 231 8.29 15.23 25.03
C ASP A 231 7.46 14.06 24.48
N GLU A 232 6.20 13.93 24.89
CA GLU A 232 5.30 12.88 24.39
C GLU A 232 5.01 13.06 22.89
N LEU A 233 4.80 14.29 22.40
CA LEU A 233 4.62 14.55 20.98
C LEU A 233 5.87 14.14 20.16
N THR A 234 7.06 14.39 20.69
CA THR A 234 8.32 13.95 20.06
C THR A 234 8.42 12.43 20.02
N LYS A 235 8.09 11.77 21.13
CA LYS A 235 8.07 10.31 21.23
C LYS A 235 7.06 9.68 20.28
N VAL A 236 5.83 10.18 20.22
CA VAL A 236 4.79 9.71 19.29
C VAL A 236 5.23 9.89 17.84
N LYS A 237 5.84 11.02 17.47
CA LYS A 237 6.40 11.22 16.13
C LYS A 237 7.47 10.18 15.79
N PHE A 238 8.36 9.88 16.74
CA PHE A 238 9.38 8.83 16.55
C PHE A 238 8.73 7.45 16.39
N SER A 239 7.75 7.12 17.23
CA SER A 239 6.99 5.87 17.16
C SER A 239 6.22 5.73 15.84
N LEU A 240 5.68 6.82 15.28
CA LEU A 240 5.02 6.83 13.98
C LEU A 240 5.97 6.41 12.85
N VAL A 241 7.21 6.91 12.85
CA VAL A 241 8.22 6.52 11.86
C VAL A 241 8.50 5.02 11.97
N SER A 242 8.69 4.50 13.17
CA SER A 242 8.89 3.06 13.38
C SER A 242 7.68 2.24 12.92
N ALA A 243 6.45 2.70 13.19
CA ALA A 243 5.25 2.02 12.76
C ALA A 243 5.10 1.99 11.23
N ARG A 244 5.47 3.09 10.54
CA ARG A 244 5.48 3.15 9.07
C ARG A 244 6.49 2.16 8.48
N TRP A 245 7.65 2.01 9.13
CA TRP A 245 8.62 0.99 8.77
C TRP A 245 8.06 -0.43 8.94
N GLU A 246 7.39 -0.72 10.06
CA GLU A 246 6.73 -2.01 10.28
C GLU A 246 5.66 -2.31 9.22
N LEU A 247 4.89 -1.31 8.81
CA LEU A 247 3.92 -1.43 7.72
C LEU A 247 4.61 -1.77 6.39
N ALA A 248 5.68 -1.06 6.05
CA ALA A 248 6.46 -1.34 4.84
C ALA A 248 7.00 -2.77 4.85
N GLN A 249 7.57 -3.24 5.97
CA GLN A 249 8.02 -4.61 6.13
C GLN A 249 6.87 -5.62 6.01
N ALA A 250 5.71 -5.36 6.63
CA ALA A 250 4.55 -6.25 6.56
C ALA A 250 4.03 -6.39 5.11
N LEU A 251 4.04 -5.30 4.33
CA LEU A 251 3.69 -5.31 2.92
C LEU A 251 4.71 -6.07 2.07
N LEU A 252 6.00 -5.85 2.30
CA LEU A 252 7.07 -6.60 1.64
C LEU A 252 6.92 -8.10 1.86
N TRP A 253 6.72 -8.53 3.11
CA TRP A 253 6.53 -9.95 3.45
C TRP A 253 5.26 -10.54 2.81
N ARG A 254 4.18 -9.75 2.72
CA ARG A 254 2.97 -10.17 2.00
C ARG A 254 3.30 -10.44 0.53
N TRP A 255 4.05 -9.55 -0.13
CA TRP A 255 4.49 -9.74 -1.51
C TRP A 255 5.38 -10.96 -1.70
N VAL A 256 6.39 -11.14 -0.84
CA VAL A 256 7.28 -12.31 -0.86
C VAL A 256 6.47 -13.61 -0.73
N ARG A 257 5.52 -13.67 0.21
CA ARG A 257 4.62 -14.82 0.34
C ARG A 257 3.79 -15.04 -0.92
N LEU A 258 3.24 -13.98 -1.50
CA LEU A 258 2.44 -14.06 -2.73
C LEU A 258 3.28 -14.63 -3.89
N ALA A 259 4.51 -14.14 -4.08
CA ALA A 259 5.45 -14.64 -5.08
C ALA A 259 5.80 -16.13 -4.88
N LEU A 260 6.10 -16.53 -3.63
CA LEU A 260 6.39 -17.93 -3.30
C LEU A 260 5.18 -18.85 -3.52
N THR A 261 3.97 -18.39 -3.16
CA THR A 261 2.74 -19.19 -3.36
C THR A 261 2.36 -19.31 -4.83
N LEU A 262 2.54 -18.26 -5.65
CA LEU A 262 2.31 -18.31 -7.09
C LEU A 262 3.32 -19.21 -7.82
N GLY A 263 4.57 -19.28 -7.35
CA GLY A 263 5.56 -20.22 -7.88
C GLY A 263 5.21 -21.69 -7.64
N ARG A 264 4.35 -21.98 -6.66
CA ARG A 264 3.95 -23.35 -6.27
C ARG A 264 2.80 -23.92 -7.09
N TRP A 265 2.05 -23.08 -7.82
CA TRP A 265 0.97 -23.49 -8.73
C TRP A 265 1.45 -23.82 -10.16
N ARG A 266 2.77 -23.84 -10.38
CA ARG A 266 3.39 -24.05 -11.69
C ARG A 266 4.10 -25.42 -11.84
N ARG A 267 3.83 -26.36 -10.94
CA ARG A 267 4.19 -27.79 -11.06
C ARG A 267 2.91 -28.60 -11.01
#